data_AF-A0A511V015-F1
#
_entry.id   AF-A0A511V015-F1
#
_cell.length_a   1.000
_cell.length_b   1.000
_cell.length_c   1.000
_cell.angle_alpha   90.00
_cell.angle_beta   90.00
_cell.angle_gamma   90.00
#
_symmetry.space_group_name_H-M   'P 1'
#
loop_
_entity.id
_entity.type
_entity.pdbx_description
1 polymer ?
#
loop_
_entity_poly.entity_id
_entity_poly.type
_entity_poly.pdbx_seq_one_letter_code
_entity_poly.pdbx_strand_id
1 'polypeptide(L)'
;MNENVLKNDMRQWFKQIANNNLNVEEQMRQHILENKALVRNINKLFKQRNITGVKRIISNHIQLKLLNITCEQCQQINVVKKEDAQPKCIKCKHILTLPSKQIKSSTRRKCMYCNNDVAPFAKTVCVECYNQVEVEYDW
;
A
#
# COMPACT_ATOMS: atom_id res chain seq x y z
N MET A 1 13.64 19.40 21.53
CA MET A 1 13.05 19.74 20.21
C MET A 1 11.68 20.36 20.44
N ASN A 2 11.46 21.56 19.90
CA ASN A 2 10.21 22.32 20.07
C ASN A 2 9.06 21.61 19.33
N GLU A 3 7.89 21.50 19.95
CA GLU A 3 6.70 20.86 19.36
C GLU A 3 6.27 21.54 18.05
N ASN A 4 6.48 22.84 17.93
CA ASN A 4 6.19 23.59 16.71
C ASN A 4 7.10 23.19 15.54
N VAL A 5 8.38 22.90 15.82
CA VAL A 5 9.33 22.40 14.80
C VAL A 5 8.89 21.03 14.31
N LEU A 6 8.52 20.13 15.23
CA LEU A 6 8.01 18.80 14.91
C LEU A 6 6.76 18.82 14.02
N LYS A 7 5.80 19.69 14.35
CA LYS A 7 4.57 19.85 13.57
C LYS A 7 4.87 20.39 12.18
N ASN A 8 5.79 21.36 12.06
CA ASN A 8 6.21 21.89 10.77
C ASN A 8 6.90 20.84 9.91
N ASP A 9 7.82 20.06 10.49
CA ASP A 9 8.51 18.98 9.78
C ASP A 9 7.54 17.92 9.25
N MET A 10 6.56 17.52 10.07
CA MET A 10 5.52 16.58 9.66
C MET A 10 4.63 17.16 8.55
N ARG A 11 4.29 18.46 8.62
CA ARG A 11 3.49 19.13 7.60
C ARG A 11 4.23 19.21 6.27
N GLN A 12 5.51 19.58 6.28
CA GLN A 12 6.34 19.66 5.07
C GLN A 12 6.56 18.28 4.46
N TRP A 13 6.87 17.28 5.29
CA TRP A 13 7.00 15.90 4.84
C TRP A 13 5.70 15.37 4.19
N PHE A 14 4.54 15.64 4.78
CA PHE A 14 3.27 15.17 4.24
C PHE A 14 2.91 15.86 2.91
N LYS A 15 3.22 17.16 2.78
CA LYS A 15 3.12 17.88 1.49
C LYS A 15 3.95 17.25 0.38
N GLN A 16 5.17 16.81 0.71
CA GLN A 16 6.05 16.13 -0.26
C GLN A 16 5.44 14.81 -0.74
N ILE A 17 4.82 14.02 0.15
CA ILE A 17 4.11 12.79 -0.23
C ILE A 17 2.93 13.07 -1.18
N ALA A 18 2.23 14.18 -0.96
CA ALA A 18 1.15 14.63 -1.82
C ALA A 18 1.62 15.33 -3.11
N ASN A 19 2.93 15.32 -3.42
CA ASN A 19 3.54 16.04 -4.54
C ASN A 19 3.16 17.54 -4.56
N ASN A 20 3.05 18.16 -3.38
CA ASN A 20 2.60 19.54 -3.19
C ASN A 20 1.19 19.85 -3.76
N ASN A 21 0.37 18.83 -4.04
CA ASN A 21 -1.01 19.01 -4.47
C ASN A 21 -1.94 19.02 -3.25
N LEU A 22 -2.51 20.19 -2.94
CA LEU A 22 -3.38 20.38 -1.78
C LEU A 22 -4.61 19.48 -1.78
N ASN A 23 -5.20 19.18 -2.94
CA ASN A 23 -6.36 18.31 -3.01
C ASN A 23 -6.00 16.84 -2.73
N VAL A 24 -4.84 16.39 -3.24
CA VAL A 24 -4.31 15.06 -2.92
C VAL A 24 -3.98 14.95 -1.43
N GLU A 25 -3.36 15.99 -0.87
CA GLU A 25 -3.06 16.07 0.57
C GLU A 25 -4.33 15.90 1.41
N GLU A 26 -5.37 16.69 1.11
CA GLU A 26 -6.63 16.65 1.85
C GLU A 26 -7.32 15.29 1.74
N GLN A 27 -7.41 14.72 0.53
CA GLN A 27 -8.01 13.40 0.35
C GLN A 27 -7.22 12.32 1.10
N MET A 28 -5.87 12.34 1.09
CA MET A 28 -5.06 11.41 1.88
C MET A 28 -5.32 11.57 3.39
N ARG A 29 -5.47 12.81 3.89
CA ARG A 29 -5.80 13.06 5.30
C ARG A 29 -7.16 12.46 5.66
N GLN A 30 -8.18 12.65 4.82
CA GLN A 30 -9.51 12.08 5.05
C GLN A 30 -9.45 10.56 5.14
N HIS A 31 -8.78 9.89 4.21
CA HIS A 31 -8.59 8.42 4.26
C HIS A 31 -7.87 7.95 5.54
N ILE A 32 -6.87 8.69 6.01
CA ILE A 32 -6.18 8.39 7.27
C ILE A 32 -7.13 8.56 8.46
N LEU A 33 -7.91 9.64 8.50
CA LEU A 33 -8.82 9.98 9.59
C LEU A 33 -9.99 8.99 9.71
N GLU A 34 -10.47 8.43 8.60
CA GLU A 34 -11.47 7.37 8.58
C GLU A 34 -10.99 6.11 9.33
N ASN A 35 -9.68 5.84 9.32
CA ASN A 35 -9.10 4.69 10.01
C ASN A 35 -8.76 5.01 11.48
N LYS A 36 -9.77 4.86 12.35
CA LYS A 36 -9.64 5.12 13.81
C LYS A 36 -8.46 4.37 14.46
N ALA A 37 -8.18 3.13 14.04
CA ALA A 37 -7.08 2.33 14.59
C ALA A 37 -5.71 2.93 14.20
N LEU A 38 -5.55 3.34 12.94
CA LEU A 38 -4.35 4.02 12.45
C LEU A 38 -4.13 5.34 13.20
N VAL A 39 -5.18 6.16 13.35
CA VAL A 39 -5.11 7.44 14.07
C VAL A 39 -4.67 7.24 15.52
N ARG A 40 -5.20 6.23 16.23
CA ARG A 40 -4.76 5.90 17.59
C ARG A 40 -3.27 5.56 17.63
N ASN A 41 -2.78 4.78 16.67
CA ASN A 41 -1.36 4.43 16.59
C ASN A 41 -0.47 5.64 16.27
N ILE A 42 -0.89 6.52 15.35
CA ILE A 42 -0.23 7.79 15.06
C ILE A 42 -0.11 8.63 16.33
N ASN A 43 -1.22 8.83 17.05
CA ASN A 43 -1.24 9.63 18.27
C ASN A 43 -0.35 9.05 19.37
N LYS A 44 -0.33 7.71 19.53
CA LYS A 44 0.56 7.03 20.48
C LYS A 44 2.03 7.29 20.15
N LEU A 45 2.44 7.09 18.89
CA LEU A 45 3.82 7.29 18.46
C LEU A 45 4.22 8.77 18.54
N PHE A 46 3.31 9.68 18.23
CA PHE A 46 3.55 11.11 18.32
C PHE A 46 3.79 11.56 19.76
N LYS A 47 2.99 11.07 20.73
CA LYS A 47 3.21 11.32 22.18
C LYS A 47 4.56 10.79 22.66
N GLN A 48 5.04 9.69 22.07
CA GLN A 48 6.37 9.13 22.33
C GLN A 48 7.50 9.87 21.59
N ARG A 49 7.20 10.95 20.86
CA ARG A 49 8.14 11.67 19.98
C ARG A 49 8.80 10.79 18.91
N ASN A 50 8.19 9.65 18.58
CA ASN A 50 8.67 8.72 17.56
C ASN A 50 8.17 9.12 16.16
N ILE A 51 8.71 10.22 15.64
CA ILE A 51 8.32 10.78 14.33
C ILE A 51 8.62 9.81 13.18
N THR A 52 9.75 9.11 13.22
CA THR A 52 10.11 8.10 12.22
C THR A 52 9.06 6.99 12.17
N GLY A 53 8.56 6.55 13.33
CA GLY A 53 7.46 5.60 13.44
C GLY A 53 6.17 6.14 12.82
N VAL A 54 5.79 7.38 13.15
CA VAL A 54 4.61 8.05 12.56
C VAL A 54 4.70 8.08 11.03
N LYS A 55 5.84 8.54 10.50
CA LYS A 55 6.08 8.60 9.05
C LYS A 55 5.94 7.23 8.41
N ARG A 56 6.56 6.21 9.01
CA ARG A 56 6.51 4.83 8.53
C ARG A 56 5.08 4.28 8.45
N ILE A 57 4.27 4.42 9.49
CA ILE A 57 2.92 3.85 9.48
C ILE A 57 1.99 4.56 8.49
N ILE A 58 2.14 5.87 8.34
CA ILE A 58 1.38 6.65 7.37
C ILE A 58 1.80 6.26 5.95
N SER A 59 3.11 6.22 5.66
CA SER A 59 3.63 5.79 4.35
C SER A 59 3.17 4.38 4.01
N ASN A 60 3.24 3.44 4.95
CA ASN A 60 2.76 2.07 4.74
C ASN A 60 1.26 2.06 4.44
N HIS A 61 0.45 2.82 5.18
CA HIS A 61 -0.99 2.89 4.92
C HIS A 61 -1.28 3.44 3.52
N ILE A 62 -0.67 4.57 3.15
CA ILE A 62 -0.84 5.18 1.82
C ILE A 62 -0.40 4.20 0.72
N GLN A 63 0.80 3.63 0.84
CA GLN A 63 1.34 2.71 -0.17
C GLN A 63 0.54 1.42 -0.30
N LEU A 64 -0.01 0.88 0.78
CA LEU A 64 -0.74 -0.38 0.75
C LEU A 64 -2.21 -0.21 0.38
N LYS A 65 -2.84 0.91 0.77
CA LYS A 65 -4.28 1.09 0.67
C LYS A 65 -4.73 2.12 -0.35
N LEU A 66 -3.90 3.09 -0.73
CA LEU A 66 -4.33 4.21 -1.57
C LEU A 66 -3.65 4.20 -2.95
N LEU A 67 -4.32 4.79 -3.94
CA LEU A 67 -3.80 5.10 -5.26
C LEU A 67 -4.18 6.52 -5.66
N ASN A 68 -3.25 7.21 -6.31
CA ASN A 68 -3.53 8.48 -6.97
C ASN A 68 -3.90 8.19 -8.42
N ILE A 69 -5.10 8.61 -8.84
CA ILE A 69 -5.62 8.40 -10.19
C ILE A 69 -6.11 9.71 -10.77
N THR A 70 -5.61 10.07 -11.93
CA THR A 70 -6.08 11.22 -12.70
C THR A 70 -7.34 10.84 -13.46
N CYS A 71 -8.40 11.62 -13.30
CA CYS A 71 -9.63 11.45 -14.06
C CYS A 71 -9.42 11.91 -15.51
N GLU A 72 -9.62 11.02 -16.48
CA GLU A 72 -9.44 11.32 -17.90
C GLU A 72 -10.37 12.44 -18.40
N GLN A 73 -11.57 12.56 -17.82
CA GLN A 73 -12.59 13.53 -18.25
C GLN A 73 -12.33 14.96 -17.78
N CYS A 74 -11.81 15.14 -16.56
CA CYS A 74 -11.67 16.47 -15.96
C CYS A 74 -10.26 16.78 -15.43
N GLN A 75 -9.31 15.87 -15.66
CA GLN A 75 -7.91 15.95 -15.25
C GLN A 75 -7.68 16.09 -13.73
N GLN A 76 -8.73 15.89 -12.93
CA GLN A 76 -8.64 15.92 -11.48
C GLN A 76 -7.91 14.69 -10.96
N ILE A 77 -6.89 14.89 -10.12
CA ILE A 77 -6.27 13.79 -9.35
C ILE A 77 -7.17 13.43 -8.18
N ASN A 78 -7.46 12.14 -8.02
CA ASN A 78 -8.27 11.56 -6.95
C ASN A 78 -7.43 10.54 -6.18
N VAL A 79 -7.64 10.47 -4.87
CA VAL A 79 -7.05 9.45 -3.99
C VAL A 79 -8.11 8.41 -3.69
N VAL A 80 -7.92 7.20 -4.18
CA VAL A 80 -8.91 6.11 -4.09
C VAL A 80 -8.35 4.94 -3.31
N LYS A 81 -9.21 4.11 -2.70
CA LYS A 81 -8.74 2.89 -2.04
C LYS A 81 -8.49 1.83 -3.10
N LYS A 82 -7.42 1.04 -2.94
CA LYS A 82 -7.06 -0.06 -3.85
C LYS A 82 -8.11 -1.17 -3.93
N GLU A 83 -8.98 -1.24 -2.93
CA GLU A 83 -10.07 -2.21 -2.81
C GLU A 83 -11.40 -1.68 -3.39
N ASP A 84 -11.47 -0.39 -3.75
CA ASP A 84 -12.67 0.17 -4.37
C ASP A 84 -12.85 -0.45 -5.76
N ALA A 85 -13.98 -1.14 -6.00
CA ALA A 85 -14.22 -1.82 -7.27
C ALA A 85 -14.50 -0.85 -8.44
N GLN A 86 -15.16 0.28 -8.16
CA GLN A 86 -15.55 1.29 -9.15
C GLN A 86 -15.46 2.69 -8.55
N PRO A 87 -14.25 3.19 -8.25
CA PRO A 87 -14.10 4.51 -7.68
C PRO A 87 -14.58 5.57 -8.68
N LYS A 88 -15.22 6.63 -8.18
CA LYS A 88 -15.75 7.73 -9.00
C LYS A 88 -14.93 8.99 -8.77
N CYS A 89 -14.74 9.78 -9.82
CA CYS A 89 -14.12 11.10 -9.70
C CYS A 89 -14.96 11.99 -8.79
N ILE A 90 -14.31 12.68 -7.84
CA ILE A 90 -15.02 13.56 -6.91
C ILE A 90 -15.70 14.74 -7.62
N LYS A 91 -15.08 15.25 -8.69
CA LYS A 91 -15.53 16.41 -9.47
C LYS A 91 -16.63 16.06 -10.48
N CYS A 92 -16.35 15.17 -11.42
CA CYS A 92 -17.26 14.89 -12.54
C CYS A 92 -18.06 13.58 -12.42
N LYS A 93 -17.91 12.84 -11.31
CA LYS A 93 -18.59 11.57 -10.99
C LYS A 93 -18.38 10.40 -11.97
N HIS A 94 -17.57 10.58 -13.01
CA HIS A 94 -17.18 9.50 -13.92
C HIS A 94 -16.39 8.42 -13.17
N ILE A 95 -16.58 7.16 -13.59
CA ILE A 95 -15.83 6.03 -13.06
C ILE A 95 -14.36 6.21 -13.45
N LEU A 96 -13.47 6.03 -12.47
CA LEU A 96 -12.04 6.12 -12.65
C LEU A 96 -11.51 4.75 -13.10
N THR A 97 -10.75 4.75 -14.18
CA THR A 97 -10.02 3.57 -14.63
C THR A 97 -8.91 3.28 -13.62
N LEU A 98 -9.09 2.23 -12.82
CA LEU A 98 -7.99 1.72 -12.00
C LEU A 98 -6.89 1.25 -12.96
N PRO A 99 -5.61 1.56 -12.68
CA PRO A 99 -4.53 0.94 -13.43
C PRO A 99 -4.71 -0.56 -13.26
N SER A 100 -5.05 -1.24 -14.36
CA SER A 100 -5.14 -2.69 -14.39
C SER A 100 -3.87 -3.17 -13.72
N LYS A 101 -4.00 -3.91 -12.60
CA LYS A 101 -2.91 -4.76 -12.20
C LYS A 101 -2.78 -5.73 -13.37
N GLN A 102 -2.00 -5.36 -14.39
CA GLN A 102 -1.13 -6.33 -15.01
C GLN A 102 -0.32 -6.85 -13.84
N ILE A 103 -0.89 -7.85 -13.17
CA ILE A 103 -0.13 -8.96 -12.68
C ILE A 103 0.60 -9.38 -13.96
N LYS A 104 1.78 -8.79 -14.21
CA LYS A 104 2.81 -9.48 -14.97
C LYS A 104 2.90 -10.77 -14.20
N SER A 105 2.25 -11.81 -14.71
CA SER A 105 2.32 -13.13 -14.12
C SER A 105 3.80 -13.35 -13.99
N SER A 106 4.22 -13.35 -12.73
CA SER A 106 5.54 -13.67 -12.24
C SER A 106 6.17 -14.67 -13.19
N THR A 107 7.40 -14.40 -13.60
CA THR A 107 8.39 -15.42 -13.96
C THR A 107 7.90 -16.79 -13.51
N ARG A 108 7.46 -17.62 -14.47
CA ARG A 108 7.06 -19.00 -14.16
C ARG A 108 8.24 -19.59 -13.41
N ARG A 109 8.07 -19.79 -12.11
CA ARG A 109 9.12 -20.37 -11.29
C ARG A 109 9.05 -21.85 -11.56
N LYS A 110 10.20 -22.47 -11.81
CA LYS A 110 10.30 -23.90 -11.99
C LYS A 110 10.76 -24.54 -10.69
N CYS A 111 10.28 -25.74 -10.41
CA CYS A 111 10.76 -26.58 -9.34
C CYS A 111 12.24 -26.87 -9.56
N MET A 112 13.08 -26.70 -8.54
CA MET A 112 14.51 -26.97 -8.64
C MET A 112 14.86 -28.45 -8.87
N TYR A 113 13.93 -29.38 -8.59
CA TYR A 113 14.16 -30.82 -8.72
C TYR A 113 13.60 -31.41 -10.02
N CYS A 114 12.37 -31.04 -10.41
CA CYS A 114 11.70 -31.64 -11.57
C CYS A 114 11.42 -30.64 -12.71
N ASN A 115 11.78 -29.37 -12.55
CA ASN A 115 11.59 -28.31 -13.53
C ASN A 115 10.11 -28.02 -13.90
N ASN A 116 9.13 -28.58 -13.17
CA ASN A 116 7.70 -28.29 -13.31
C ASN A 116 7.37 -26.88 -12.80
N ASP A 117 6.32 -26.27 -13.36
CA ASP A 117 5.86 -24.94 -12.95
C ASP A 117 5.38 -24.96 -11.47
N VAL A 118 5.86 -24.01 -10.65
CA VAL A 118 5.42 -23.82 -9.26
C VAL A 118 4.65 -22.52 -9.10
N ALA A 119 3.71 -22.52 -8.15
CA ALA A 119 2.92 -21.33 -7.83
C ALA A 119 3.84 -20.15 -7.45
N PRO A 120 3.48 -18.90 -7.78
CA PRO A 120 4.34 -17.73 -7.55
C PRO A 120 4.77 -17.53 -6.09
N PHE A 121 3.94 -18.01 -5.16
CA PHE A 121 4.12 -17.94 -3.71
C PHE A 121 4.74 -19.22 -3.11
N ALA A 122 4.94 -20.29 -3.90
CA ALA A 122 5.59 -21.49 -3.42
C ALA A 122 7.10 -21.26 -3.22
N LYS A 123 7.68 -21.90 -2.20
CA LYS A 123 9.13 -22.16 -2.15
C LYS A 123 9.48 -22.92 -3.45
N THR A 124 10.71 -22.82 -3.95
CA THR A 124 11.18 -23.34 -5.27
C THR A 124 11.05 -24.85 -5.51
N VAL A 125 10.18 -25.55 -4.78
CA VAL A 125 9.90 -26.98 -4.81
C VAL A 125 8.41 -27.17 -5.11
N CYS A 126 8.06 -28.04 -6.07
CA CYS A 126 6.65 -28.37 -6.33
C CYS A 126 6.08 -29.28 -5.24
N VAL A 127 4.75 -29.33 -5.13
CA VAL A 127 4.04 -30.16 -4.13
C VAL A 127 4.41 -31.64 -4.26
N GLU A 128 4.57 -32.14 -5.49
CA GLU A 128 4.98 -33.53 -5.74
C GLU A 128 6.36 -33.84 -5.15
N CYS A 129 7.36 -33.00 -5.42
CA CYS A 129 8.71 -33.17 -4.87
C CYS A 129 8.76 -32.93 -3.36
N TYR A 130 7.94 -32.05 -2.80
CA TYR A 130 7.87 -31.82 -1.35
C TYR A 130 7.39 -33.07 -0.62
N ASN A 131 6.35 -33.72 -1.13
CA ASN A 131 5.76 -34.91 -0.52
C ASN A 131 6.62 -36.18 -0.67
N GLN A 132 7.64 -36.17 -1.54
CA GLN A 132 8.62 -37.26 -1.65
C GLN A 132 9.71 -37.20 -0.58
N VAL A 133 9.83 -36.08 0.17
CA VAL A 133 10.83 -35.93 1.24
C VAL A 133 10.30 -36.40 2.60
N GLU A 134 8.99 -36.60 2.75
CA GLU A 134 8.35 -37.02 4.01
C GLU A 134 8.25 -38.56 4.18
N VAL A 135 9.17 -39.33 3.59
CA VAL A 135 9.28 -40.77 3.85
C VAL A 135 10.72 -41.13 4.21
N GLU A 136 11.04 -41.00 5.50
CA GLU A 136 11.92 -41.88 6.30
C GLU A 136 12.33 -41.14 7.58
N TYR A 137 11.56 -41.33 8.64
CA TYR A 137 12.11 -41.38 10.00
C TYR A 137 11.56 -42.67 10.62
N ASP A 138 12.27 -43.77 10.40
CA ASP A 138 12.23 -44.89 11.33
C ASP A 138 13.07 -44.51 12.56
N TRP A 139 12.50 -44.83 13.73
CA TRP A 139 13.05 -44.57 15.06
C TRP A 139 14.38 -45.28 15.31
#